data_AF-F5XX72-F1
#
_entry.id   AF-F5XX72-F1
#
_cell.length_a   1.000
_cell.length_b   1.000
_cell.length_c   1.000
_cell.angle_alpha   90.00
_cell.angle_beta   90.00
_cell.angle_gamma   90.00
#
_symmetry.space_group_name_H-M   'P 1'
#
loop_
_entity.id
_entity.type
_entity.pdbx_description
1 polymer ?
#
loop_
_entity_poly.entity_id
_entity_poly.type
_entity_poly.pdbx_seq_one_letter_code
_entity_poly.pdbx_strand_id
1 'polypeptide(L)'
;MAMASPLLASAADEDTGRKLFTSVTPACALCHKLKDAEAEGAVGPSLDELRPDQARVAKALKNGIGQMPAFPQLSEAEVQALARYVERAAGR
;
A
#
# COMPACT_ATOMS: atom_id res chain seq x y z
N MET A 1 -23.16 -21.25 -1.75
CA MET A 1 -21.86 -20.67 -1.34
C MET A 1 -21.08 -20.37 -2.62
N ALA A 2 -21.19 -19.17 -3.17
CA ALA A 2 -20.49 -18.82 -4.40
C ALA A 2 -19.02 -18.53 -4.07
N MET A 3 -18.12 -19.40 -4.52
CA MET A 3 -16.69 -19.19 -4.41
C MET A 3 -16.32 -18.09 -5.42
N ALA A 4 -16.09 -16.86 -4.95
CA ALA A 4 -15.57 -15.79 -5.80
C ALA A 4 -14.20 -16.23 -6.36
N SER A 5 -14.05 -16.21 -7.69
CA SER A 5 -12.79 -16.58 -8.34
C SER A 5 -11.63 -15.70 -7.85
N PRO A 6 -10.44 -16.28 -7.60
CA PRO A 6 -9.29 -15.54 -7.05
C PRO A 6 -8.84 -14.36 -7.93
N LEU A 7 -9.12 -14.40 -9.23
CA LEU A 7 -8.81 -13.31 -10.16
C LEU A 7 -9.63 -12.02 -9.92
N LEU A 8 -10.90 -12.15 -9.53
CA LEU A 8 -11.78 -11.01 -9.25
C LEU A 8 -11.43 -10.37 -7.91
N ALA A 9 -11.05 -11.20 -6.92
CA ALA A 9 -10.59 -10.73 -5.62
C ALA A 9 -9.27 -9.95 -5.74
N SER A 10 -8.30 -10.44 -6.52
CA SER A 10 -7.03 -9.72 -6.72
C SER A 10 -7.20 -8.37 -7.43
N ALA A 11 -8.06 -8.28 -8.44
CA ALA A 11 -8.32 -7.01 -9.13
C ALA A 11 -9.01 -5.98 -8.20
N ALA A 12 -10.02 -6.40 -7.44
CA ALA A 12 -10.70 -5.52 -6.48
C ALA A 12 -9.77 -5.08 -5.33
N ASP A 13 -8.88 -5.96 -4.88
CA ASP A 13 -7.86 -5.65 -3.88
C ASP A 13 -6.83 -4.65 -4.40
N GLU A 14 -6.45 -4.74 -5.67
CA GLU A 14 -5.53 -3.79 -6.31
C GLU A 14 -6.14 -2.39 -6.43
N ASP A 15 -7.37 -2.28 -6.92
CA ASP A 15 -8.08 -1.00 -6.99
C ASP A 15 -8.24 -0.37 -5.59
N THR A 16 -8.52 -1.21 -4.59
CA THR A 16 -8.60 -0.79 -3.19
C THR A 16 -7.24 -0.31 -2.66
N GLY A 17 -6.18 -1.07 -2.88
CA GLY A 17 -4.83 -0.72 -2.45
C GLY A 17 -4.30 0.56 -3.09
N ARG A 18 -4.48 0.73 -4.41
CA ARG A 18 -4.11 1.97 -5.11
C ARG A 18 -4.90 3.16 -4.60
N LYS A 19 -6.21 2.99 -4.40
CA LYS A 19 -7.06 4.05 -3.84
C LYS A 19 -6.56 4.47 -2.46
N LEU A 20 -6.38 3.51 -1.54
CA LEU A 20 -5.86 3.76 -0.20
C LEU A 20 -4.51 4.49 -0.23
N PHE A 21 -3.59 4.08 -1.11
CA PHE A 21 -2.28 4.72 -1.26
C PHE A 21 -2.38 6.23 -1.53
N THR A 22 -3.40 6.65 -2.28
CA THR A 22 -3.62 8.05 -2.65
C THR A 22 -4.59 8.81 -1.75
N SER A 23 -5.38 8.12 -0.92
CA SER A 23 -6.51 8.74 -0.19
C SER A 23 -6.49 8.57 1.32
N VAL A 24 -5.70 7.65 1.88
CA VAL A 24 -5.56 7.55 3.34
C VAL A 24 -4.96 8.85 3.89
N THR A 25 -5.17 9.18 5.17
CA THR A 25 -4.63 10.41 5.76
C THR A 25 -3.56 10.08 6.80
N PRO A 26 -2.31 10.59 6.65
CA PRO A 26 -1.78 11.25 5.44
C PRO A 26 -1.62 10.27 4.27
N ALA A 27 -1.79 10.75 3.03
CA ALA A 27 -1.70 9.87 1.86
C ALA A 27 -0.27 9.40 1.65
N CYS A 28 -0.10 8.12 1.34
CA CYS A 28 1.22 7.52 1.12
C CYS A 28 1.96 8.25 -0.02
N ALA A 29 1.21 8.64 -1.06
CA ALA A 29 1.72 9.37 -2.22
C ALA A 29 2.37 10.73 -1.90
N LEU A 30 2.00 11.37 -0.78
CA LEU A 30 2.61 12.63 -0.35
C LEU A 30 4.05 12.43 0.13
N CYS A 31 4.34 11.27 0.70
CA CYS A 31 5.63 10.99 1.32
C CYS A 31 6.51 10.09 0.47
N HIS A 32 5.91 9.16 -0.27
CA HIS A 32 6.62 8.12 -1.00
C HIS A 32 6.43 8.23 -2.51
N LYS A 33 7.52 8.01 -3.23
CA LYS A 33 7.50 7.79 -4.67
C LYS A 33 7.08 6.36 -4.99
N LEU A 34 6.13 6.22 -5.91
CA LEU A 34 5.66 4.95 -6.46
C LEU A 34 5.07 5.22 -7.85
N LYS A 35 5.74 4.77 -8.92
CA LYS A 35 5.38 5.13 -10.31
C LYS A 35 3.98 4.67 -10.71
N ASP A 36 3.56 3.47 -10.32
CA ASP A 36 2.22 2.92 -10.63
C ASP A 36 1.09 3.79 -10.02
N ALA A 37 1.38 4.48 -8.91
CA ALA A 37 0.48 5.43 -8.27
C ALA A 37 0.63 6.88 -8.81
N GLU A 38 1.53 7.12 -9.77
CA GLU A 38 1.92 8.46 -10.23
C GLU A 38 2.38 9.37 -9.06
N ALA A 39 2.98 8.77 -8.03
CA ALA A 39 3.42 9.47 -6.84
C ALA A 39 4.91 9.78 -6.89
N GLU A 40 5.27 11.01 -6.51
CA GLU A 40 6.63 11.53 -6.53
C GLU A 40 7.14 11.96 -5.14
N GLY A 41 6.48 11.52 -4.06
CA GLY A 41 6.85 11.87 -2.70
C GLY A 41 8.33 11.54 -2.37
N ALA A 42 8.99 12.44 -1.65
CA ALA A 42 10.43 12.35 -1.35
C ALA A 42 10.76 12.47 0.15
N VAL A 43 9.75 12.36 1.02
CA VAL A 43 9.93 12.38 2.48
C VAL A 43 10.39 11.01 2.98
N GLY A 44 9.73 9.96 2.50
CA GLY A 44 10.12 8.57 2.71
C GLY A 44 10.94 8.03 1.54
N PRO A 45 11.51 6.82 1.68
CA PRO A 45 12.21 6.17 0.58
C PRO A 45 11.30 5.95 -0.62
N SER A 46 11.87 5.95 -1.83
CA SER A 46 11.18 5.48 -3.03
C SER A 46 10.80 4.01 -2.88
N LEU A 47 9.53 3.70 -3.10
CA LEU A 47 9.02 2.34 -3.01
C LEU A 47 9.40 1.53 -4.26
N ASP A 48 9.53 2.18 -5.42
CA ASP A 48 10.06 1.56 -6.65
C ASP A 48 11.47 0.99 -6.45
N GLU A 49 12.30 1.67 -5.65
CA GLU A 49 13.67 1.26 -5.35
C GLU A 49 13.72 0.29 -4.17
N LEU A 50 12.97 0.59 -3.10
CA LEU A 50 12.99 -0.20 -1.87
C LEU A 50 12.38 -1.59 -2.05
N ARG A 51 11.37 -1.72 -2.93
CA ARG A 51 10.65 -2.95 -3.25
C ARG A 51 10.31 -3.81 -2.02
N PRO A 52 9.62 -3.23 -1.02
CA PRO A 52 9.30 -3.96 0.20
C PRO A 52 8.30 -5.08 -0.07
N ASP A 53 8.43 -6.20 0.66
CA ASP A 53 7.41 -7.24 0.67
C ASP A 53 6.15 -6.81 1.46
N GLN A 54 5.07 -7.56 1.29
CA GLN A 54 3.80 -7.30 1.98
C GLN A 54 3.94 -7.26 3.50
N ALA A 55 4.73 -8.16 4.09
CA ALA A 55 4.88 -8.28 5.54
C ALA A 55 5.53 -7.02 6.13
N ARG A 56 6.55 -6.50 5.44
CA ARG A 56 7.23 -5.26 5.80
C ARG A 56 6.30 -4.05 5.69
N VAL A 57 5.52 -3.94 4.61
CA VAL A 57 4.56 -2.84 4.44
C VAL A 57 3.49 -2.90 5.53
N ALA A 58 2.90 -4.06 5.77
CA ALA A 58 1.88 -4.24 6.81
C ALA A 58 2.41 -3.89 8.21
N LYS A 59 3.65 -4.28 8.54
CA LYS A 59 4.28 -3.93 9.82
C LYS A 59 4.49 -2.42 9.97
N ALA A 60 4.92 -1.74 8.91
CA ALA A 60 5.09 -0.29 8.90
C ALA A 60 3.74 0.43 9.05
N LEU A 61 2.69 -0.02 8.36
CA LEU A 61 1.34 0.55 8.49
C LEU A 61 0.79 0.39 9.93
N LYS A 62 1.03 -0.75 10.57
CA LYS A 62 0.52 -1.02 11.94
C LYS A 62 1.28 -0.28 13.02
N ASN A 63 2.61 -0.18 12.89
CA ASN A 63 3.46 0.29 13.99
C ASN A 63 4.06 1.68 13.76
N GLY A 64 4.02 2.19 12.53
CA GLY A 64 4.86 3.30 12.10
C GLY A 64 6.34 2.92 12.02
N ILE A 65 7.14 3.83 11.45
CA ILE A 65 8.60 3.71 11.42
C ILE A 65 9.26 5.09 11.26
N GLY A 66 10.03 5.52 12.27
CA GLY A 66 10.62 6.85 12.26
C GLY A 66 9.55 7.95 12.16
N GLN A 67 9.62 8.75 11.10
CA GLN A 67 8.65 9.82 10.82
C GLN A 67 7.35 9.32 10.17
N MET A 68 7.32 8.08 9.67
CA MET A 68 6.10 7.49 9.11
C MET A 68 5.15 7.09 10.25
N PRO A 69 3.93 7.67 10.31
CA PRO A 69 2.97 7.34 11.36
C PRO A 69 2.41 5.93 11.19
N ALA A 70 1.84 5.38 12.27
CA ALA A 70 0.95 4.24 12.19
C ALA A 70 -0.41 4.67 11.62
N PHE A 71 -1.15 3.71 11.04
CA PHE A 71 -2.47 3.91 10.44
C PHE A 71 -3.55 3.07 11.15
N PRO A 72 -3.84 3.34 12.45
CA PRO A 72 -4.79 2.55 13.24
C PRO A 72 -6.23 2.63 12.73
N GLN A 73 -6.54 3.59 11.86
CA GLN A 73 -7.85 3.72 11.21
C GLN A 73 -8.08 2.69 10.11
N LEU A 74 -7.03 2.04 9.60
CA LEU A 74 -7.18 1.00 8.59
C LEU A 74 -7.56 -0.33 9.24
N SER A 75 -8.55 -1.00 8.65
CA SER A 75 -8.86 -2.39 8.98
C SER A 75 -7.76 -3.35 8.51
N GLU A 76 -7.72 -4.56 9.06
CA GLU A 76 -6.78 -5.60 8.63
C GLU A 76 -6.88 -5.91 7.12
N ALA A 77 -8.08 -5.90 6.56
CA ALA A 77 -8.30 -6.12 5.14
C ALA A 77 -7.70 -4.98 4.29
N GLU A 78 -7.87 -3.73 4.71
CA GLU A 78 -7.30 -2.55 4.03
C GLU A 78 -5.77 -2.52 4.14
N VAL A 79 -5.21 -2.86 5.31
CA VAL A 79 -3.76 -3.00 5.49
C VAL A 79 -3.20 -4.03 4.52
N GLN A 80 -3.86 -5.18 4.39
CA GLN A 80 -3.41 -6.21 3.47
C GLN A 80 -3.57 -5.82 2.00
N ALA A 81 -4.67 -5.18 1.62
CA ALA A 81 -4.89 -4.69 0.26
C ALA A 81 -3.82 -3.66 -0.14
N LEU A 82 -3.54 -2.70 0.75
CA LEU A 82 -2.49 -1.70 0.55
C LEU A 82 -1.09 -2.33 0.48
N ALA A 83 -0.79 -3.29 1.36
CA ALA A 83 0.48 -4.01 1.35
C ALA A 83 0.70 -4.81 0.06
N ARG A 84 -0.33 -5.55 -0.40
CA ARG A 84 -0.32 -6.29 -1.67
C ARG A 84 -0.07 -5.34 -2.85
N TYR A 85 -0.79 -4.22 -2.87
CA TYR A 85 -0.63 -3.22 -3.90
C TYR A 85 0.80 -2.67 -3.96
N VAL A 86 1.36 -2.24 -2.82
CA VAL A 86 2.72 -1.66 -2.77
C VAL A 86 3.78 -2.66 -3.25
N GLU A 87 3.75 -3.91 -2.79
CA GLU A 87 4.71 -4.94 -3.21
C GLU A 87 4.67 -5.17 -4.72
N ARG A 88 3.47 -5.34 -5.29
CA ARG A 88 3.26 -5.55 -6.74
C ARG A 88 3.69 -4.32 -7.54
N ALA A 89 3.23 -3.14 -7.13
CA ALA A 89 3.44 -1.88 -7.84
C ALA A 89 4.91 -1.49 -7.88
N ALA A 90 5.66 -1.73 -6.80
CA ALA A 90 7.09 -1.48 -6.74
C ALA A 90 7.91 -2.37 -7.69
N GLY A 91 7.33 -3.46 -8.20
CA GLY A 91 7.96 -4.36 -9.17
C GLY A 91 7.72 -4.01 -10.64
N ARG A 92 7.01 -2.92 -10.93
CA ARG A 92 6.65 -2.47 -12.29
C ARG A 92 7.52 -1.33 -12.77
#